data_AF-A0A0P9T7S1-F1
#
_entry.id   AF-A0A0P9T7S1-F1
#
_cell.length_a   1.000
_cell.length_b   1.000
_cell.length_c   1.000
_cell.angle_alpha   90.00
_cell.angle_beta   90.00
_cell.angle_gamma   90.00
#
_symmetry.space_group_name_H-M   'P 1'
#
loop_
_entity.id
_entity.type
_entity.pdbx_description
1 polymer ?
#
loop_
_entity_poly.entity_id
_entity_poly.type
_entity_poly.pdbx_seq_one_letter_code
_entity_poly.pdbx_strand_id
1 'polypeptide(L)'
;MTLTIDHAKKLVIEFCATYPVASTISYKIRETQEELYGPQATREAAGTILGSFHPRGRRAVFATANFSKDEEFTRSLRHEILGHFGINTFNPSEKRAVLNALIDARTEPSTAALWTKVDQLYPGISDLRKAEEVFAFACEEIDPDAHANTLEGARSFRETCIDRSRPMQISDLINLTSMVAEGLHDRSRSQQNFPASDNAQFKIETAPRTSEYPVWLAVPPDDRDKARLSAGRLSDGRAAIAWNKEEKLWFARPGCDLDRITDWLPDPSRRAGGGDAESEFLDVLTQAGLVVKGMPVMNGSRQRVATVNDKHGKKSGVYCGFLDRRPAGWFINYHRADSAKDVTNWVATGGESDPITRLHIRAGAKQAQEDAARDRAVTYAKQTLAAKRLYDRLPAADPAHPYLVRKGIPPTPDIRQTRNGALVVPFLMPRERSRRCSTSLPRVRSSSSRMPPNKSISWWWAARSIRSTPSCMPRAMPRRAA
;
A
#
# COMPACT_ATOMS: atom_id res chain seq x y z
N MET A 1 -12.08 42.32 24.92
CA MET A 1 -13.35 41.74 24.43
C MET A 1 -12.98 40.66 23.42
N THR A 2 -13.64 39.51 23.44
CA THR A 2 -13.40 38.45 22.45
C THR A 2 -13.91 38.90 21.07
N LEU A 3 -13.22 38.47 20.02
CA LEU A 3 -13.63 38.76 18.65
C LEU A 3 -15.00 38.11 18.38
N THR A 4 -15.98 38.87 17.86
CA THR A 4 -17.27 38.30 17.48
C THR A 4 -17.17 37.62 16.12
N ILE A 5 -18.05 36.65 15.85
CA ILE A 5 -18.09 35.94 14.56
C ILE A 5 -18.31 36.92 13.39
N ASP A 6 -19.18 37.91 13.55
CA ASP A 6 -19.48 38.85 12.46
C ASP A 6 -18.34 39.83 12.21
N HIS A 7 -17.62 40.24 13.25
CA HIS A 7 -16.41 41.05 13.08
C HIS A 7 -15.28 40.24 12.41
N ALA A 8 -15.10 38.98 12.81
CA ALA A 8 -14.15 38.06 12.17
C ALA A 8 -14.47 37.86 10.68
N LYS A 9 -15.74 37.72 10.30
CA LYS A 9 -16.15 37.66 8.88
C LYS A 9 -15.78 38.94 8.13
N LYS A 10 -15.96 40.11 8.75
CA LYS A 10 -15.59 41.39 8.13
C LYS A 10 -14.09 41.44 7.84
N LEU A 11 -13.26 41.04 8.80
CA LEU A 11 -11.81 40.94 8.61
C LEU A 11 -11.42 39.95 7.51
N VAL A 12 -12.13 38.82 7.37
CA VAL A 12 -11.91 37.88 6.25
C VAL A 12 -12.27 38.53 4.91
N ILE A 13 -13.36 39.30 4.84
CA ILE A 13 -13.77 39.99 3.60
C ILE A 13 -12.72 41.03 3.21
N GLU A 14 -12.24 41.84 4.16
CA GLU A 14 -11.18 42.82 3.94
C GLU A 14 -9.89 42.12 3.48
N PHE A 15 -9.50 41.02 4.13
CA PHE A 15 -8.36 40.20 3.72
C PHE A 15 -8.51 39.66 2.29
N CYS A 16 -9.70 39.20 1.89
CA CYS A 16 -9.96 38.73 0.53
C CYS A 16 -10.00 39.87 -0.50
N ALA A 17 -10.31 41.09 -0.09
CA ALA A 17 -10.20 42.26 -0.95
C ALA A 17 -8.73 42.59 -1.25
N THR A 18 -7.86 42.48 -0.24
CA THR A 18 -6.40 42.60 -0.39
C THR A 18 -5.80 41.43 -1.15
N TYR A 19 -6.23 40.19 -0.91
CA TYR A 19 -5.71 38.99 -1.58
C TYR A 19 -6.83 38.27 -2.32
N PRO A 20 -7.21 38.69 -3.54
CA PRO A 20 -8.36 38.15 -4.26
C PRO A 20 -8.34 36.63 -4.45
N VAL A 21 -7.16 36.01 -4.57
CA VAL A 21 -7.03 34.54 -4.69
C VAL A 21 -7.53 33.83 -3.42
N ALA A 22 -7.45 34.46 -2.25
CA ALA A 22 -7.94 33.92 -0.99
C ALA A 22 -9.46 33.71 -0.99
N SER A 23 -10.22 34.44 -1.82
CA SER A 23 -11.67 34.24 -1.97
C SER A 23 -12.06 32.86 -2.52
N THR A 24 -11.10 32.11 -3.07
CA THR A 24 -11.30 30.72 -3.53
C THR A 24 -11.33 29.70 -2.38
N ILE A 25 -11.07 30.14 -1.14
CA ILE A 25 -11.01 29.32 0.06
C ILE A 25 -12.35 29.40 0.80
N SER A 26 -12.79 28.27 1.36
CA SER A 26 -13.95 28.21 2.24
C SER A 26 -13.55 28.57 3.68
N TYR A 27 -14.23 29.55 4.28
CA TYR A 27 -13.97 29.96 5.67
C TYR A 27 -15.04 29.42 6.61
N LYS A 28 -14.65 28.61 7.60
CA LYS A 28 -15.55 28.14 8.67
C LYS A 28 -15.13 28.80 9.99
N ILE A 29 -15.88 29.83 10.37
CA ILE A 29 -15.68 30.56 11.62
C ILE A 29 -16.70 30.06 12.65
N ARG A 30 -16.23 29.76 13.87
CA ARG A 30 -17.06 29.38 15.03
C ARG A 30 -16.59 30.12 16.26
N GLU A 31 -17.42 30.15 17.29
CA GLU A 31 -17.04 30.80 18.55
C GLU A 31 -15.94 30.00 19.24
N THR A 32 -16.15 28.68 19.37
CA THR A 32 -15.27 27.79 20.14
C THR A 32 -14.50 26.80 19.23
N GLN A 33 -13.37 26.28 19.73
CA GLN A 33 -12.56 25.30 18.98
C GLN A 33 -13.23 23.90 18.96
N GLU A 34 -14.05 23.61 19.95
CA GLU A 34 -14.84 22.39 20.10
C GLU A 34 -15.91 22.28 18.99
N GLU A 35 -16.50 23.39 18.57
CA GLU A 35 -17.43 23.43 17.42
C GLU A 35 -16.73 23.16 16.07
N LEU A 36 -15.41 23.36 16.00
CA LEU A 36 -14.61 23.12 14.80
C LEU A 36 -14.11 21.69 14.74
N TYR A 37 -13.54 21.20 15.85
CA TYR A 37 -12.78 19.95 15.89
C TYR A 37 -13.44 18.84 16.70
N GLY A 38 -14.53 19.12 17.41
CA GLY A 38 -15.28 18.18 18.25
C GLY A 38 -15.03 18.38 19.75
N PRO A 39 -15.84 17.73 20.62
CA PRO A 39 -15.86 17.96 22.07
C PRO A 39 -14.54 17.61 22.78
N GLN A 40 -13.70 16.77 22.17
CA GLN A 40 -12.39 16.39 22.70
C GLN A 40 -11.31 17.47 22.51
N ALA A 41 -11.57 18.51 21.72
CA ALA A 41 -10.59 19.54 21.39
C ALA A 41 -10.66 20.73 22.34
N THR A 42 -10.80 20.50 23.66
CA THR A 42 -10.81 21.60 24.63
C THR A 42 -9.44 22.25 24.77
N ARG A 43 -9.38 23.48 25.28
CA ARG A 43 -8.10 24.20 25.48
C ARG A 43 -7.15 23.45 26.41
N GLU A 44 -7.68 22.77 27.43
CA GLU A 44 -6.90 22.00 28.40
C GLU A 44 -6.33 20.72 27.77
N ALA A 45 -7.03 20.12 26.82
CA ALA A 45 -6.65 18.85 26.21
C ALA A 45 -5.77 19.02 24.96
N ALA A 46 -6.05 20.04 24.14
CA ALA A 46 -5.43 20.24 22.83
C ALA A 46 -4.63 21.54 22.71
N GLY A 47 -4.59 22.37 23.76
CA GLY A 47 -4.05 23.71 23.71
C GLY A 47 -4.96 24.70 22.99
N THR A 48 -4.53 25.96 22.90
CA THR A 48 -5.25 27.02 22.17
C THR A 48 -5.00 26.87 20.67
N ILE A 49 -6.06 26.55 19.91
CA ILE A 49 -5.98 26.44 18.45
C ILE A 49 -6.59 27.70 17.83
N LEU A 50 -5.75 28.59 17.30
CA LEU A 50 -6.20 29.84 16.69
C LEU A 50 -6.95 29.60 15.37
N GLY A 51 -6.32 28.85 14.48
CA GLY A 51 -6.88 28.44 13.20
C GLY A 51 -6.23 27.18 12.66
N SER A 52 -6.76 26.69 11.54
CA SER A 52 -6.03 25.73 10.71
C SER A 52 -6.52 25.79 9.26
N PHE A 53 -5.60 25.54 8.34
CA PHE A 53 -5.88 25.37 6.93
C PHE A 53 -5.92 23.89 6.54
N HIS A 54 -7.03 23.48 5.93
CA HIS A 54 -7.27 22.13 5.41
C HIS A 54 -7.08 22.12 3.89
N PRO A 55 -5.94 21.65 3.37
CA PRO A 55 -5.58 21.78 1.97
C PRO A 55 -6.45 20.93 1.03
N ARG A 56 -6.99 19.79 1.48
CA ARG A 56 -7.84 18.93 0.62
C ARG A 56 -9.15 19.64 0.25
N GLY A 57 -9.75 20.30 1.23
CA GLY A 57 -11.04 20.97 1.09
C GLY A 57 -10.93 22.45 0.73
N ARG A 58 -9.72 23.00 0.60
CA ARG A 58 -9.44 24.45 0.55
C ARG A 58 -10.26 25.18 1.62
N ARG A 59 -10.11 24.75 2.86
CA ARG A 59 -10.93 25.28 3.96
C ARG A 59 -10.06 25.79 5.09
N ALA A 60 -10.22 27.06 5.42
CA ALA A 60 -9.63 27.65 6.62
C ALA A 60 -10.68 27.69 7.73
N VAL A 61 -10.28 27.33 8.94
CA VAL A 61 -11.16 27.34 10.12
C VAL A 61 -10.57 28.19 11.22
N PHE A 62 -11.40 28.94 11.95
CA PHE A 62 -10.97 29.85 13.02
C PHE A 62 -11.95 29.87 14.18
N ALA A 63 -11.43 29.83 15.41
CA ALA A 63 -12.20 29.87 16.65
C ALA A 63 -12.13 31.28 17.28
N THR A 64 -13.19 32.07 17.21
CA THR A 64 -13.14 33.51 17.54
C THR A 64 -12.91 33.79 19.04
N ALA A 65 -13.33 32.90 19.93
CA ALA A 65 -13.10 33.02 21.37
C ALA A 65 -11.61 32.97 21.75
N ASN A 66 -10.74 32.50 20.84
CA ASN A 66 -9.29 32.46 21.04
C ASN A 66 -8.59 33.77 20.64
N PHE A 67 -9.32 34.75 20.09
CA PHE A 67 -8.78 36.04 19.65
C PHE A 67 -9.30 37.19 20.51
N SER A 68 -8.39 38.07 20.92
CA SER A 68 -8.73 39.26 21.70
C SER A 68 -8.54 40.56 20.91
N LYS A 69 -7.83 40.51 19.78
CA LYS A 69 -7.52 41.67 18.94
C LYS A 69 -7.63 41.32 17.46
N ASP A 70 -8.01 42.31 16.66
CA ASP A 70 -8.08 42.19 15.20
C ASP A 70 -6.73 41.76 14.61
N GLU A 71 -5.62 42.35 15.10
CA GLU A 71 -4.28 42.02 14.60
C GLU A 71 -3.87 40.57 14.86
N GLU A 72 -4.33 39.95 15.95
CA GLU A 72 -4.05 38.53 16.21
C GLU A 72 -4.78 37.63 15.19
N PHE A 73 -5.98 38.05 14.78
CA PHE A 73 -6.79 37.34 13.80
C PHE A 73 -6.25 37.53 12.38
N THR A 74 -5.91 38.76 11.98
CA THR A 74 -5.30 39.04 10.66
C THR A 74 -3.92 38.38 10.53
N ARG A 75 -3.11 38.35 11.59
CA ARG A 75 -1.86 37.58 11.64
C ARG A 75 -2.11 36.08 11.42
N SER A 76 -3.15 35.53 12.03
CA SER A 76 -3.51 34.12 11.83
C SER A 76 -4.04 33.86 10.41
N LEU A 77 -4.75 34.82 9.81
CA LEU A 77 -5.11 34.73 8.38
C LEU A 77 -3.87 34.70 7.49
N ARG A 78 -2.85 35.53 7.76
CA ARG A 78 -1.59 35.47 7.01
C ARG A 78 -0.88 34.12 7.19
N HIS A 79 -0.83 33.59 8.41
CA HIS A 79 -0.25 32.27 8.69
C HIS A 79 -0.96 31.15 7.89
N GLU A 80 -2.27 31.06 8.00
CA GLU A 80 -3.05 29.98 7.37
C GLU A 80 -3.13 30.14 5.85
N ILE A 81 -3.32 31.37 5.37
CA ILE A 81 -3.63 31.62 3.95
C ILE A 81 -2.38 31.95 3.15
N LEU A 82 -1.54 32.90 3.57
CA LEU A 82 -0.32 33.21 2.83
C LEU A 82 0.77 32.15 3.10
N GLY A 83 0.79 31.57 4.30
CA GLY A 83 1.67 30.46 4.65
C GLY A 83 1.24 29.14 4.04
N HIS A 84 0.26 28.46 4.66
CA HIS A 84 -0.10 27.09 4.27
C HIS A 84 -0.79 26.97 2.92
N PHE A 85 -1.72 27.87 2.58
CA PHE A 85 -2.29 27.89 1.24
C PHE A 85 -1.30 28.47 0.21
N GLY A 86 -0.65 29.58 0.53
CA GLY A 86 0.27 30.28 -0.38
C GLY A 86 1.45 29.42 -0.80
N ILE A 87 2.05 28.63 0.09
CA ILE A 87 3.12 27.69 -0.28
C ILE A 87 2.65 26.60 -1.26
N ASN A 88 1.35 26.28 -1.31
CA ASN A 88 0.79 25.33 -2.28
C ASN A 88 0.57 25.95 -3.68
N THR A 89 0.88 27.23 -3.86
CA THR A 89 0.94 27.85 -5.20
C THR A 89 2.22 27.52 -5.95
N PHE A 90 3.25 27.02 -5.27
CA PHE A 90 4.37 26.36 -5.94
C PHE A 90 3.95 24.99 -6.46
N ASN A 91 4.54 24.56 -7.58
CA ASN A 91 4.36 23.16 -8.00
C ASN A 91 5.03 22.20 -6.98
N PRO A 92 4.73 20.89 -7.00
CA PRO A 92 5.24 19.95 -5.99
C PRO A 92 6.77 19.95 -5.84
N SER A 93 7.50 20.05 -6.94
CA SER A 93 8.97 20.07 -6.94
C SER A 93 9.55 21.36 -6.37
N GLU A 94 8.96 22.51 -6.73
CA GLU A 94 9.36 23.82 -6.22
C GLU A 94 9.07 23.95 -4.73
N LYS A 95 7.88 23.52 -4.28
CA LYS A 95 7.54 23.51 -2.85
C LYS A 95 8.56 22.69 -2.05
N ARG A 96 8.94 21.51 -2.56
CA ARG A 96 9.97 20.69 -1.93
C ARG A 96 11.30 21.44 -1.83
N ALA A 97 11.70 22.11 -2.90
CA ALA A 97 12.93 22.88 -2.94
C ALA A 97 12.96 23.99 -1.89
N VAL A 98 11.86 24.76 -1.75
CA VAL A 98 11.71 25.78 -0.70
C VAL A 98 11.87 25.17 0.70
N LEU A 99 11.13 24.09 0.99
CA LEU A 99 11.15 23.46 2.30
C LEU A 99 12.53 22.88 2.64
N ASN A 100 13.19 22.23 1.68
CA ASN A 100 14.55 21.71 1.91
C ASN A 100 15.56 22.83 2.14
N ALA A 101 15.50 23.91 1.35
CA ALA A 101 16.38 25.06 1.53
C ALA A 101 16.20 25.71 2.92
N LEU A 102 14.97 25.76 3.42
CA LEU A 102 14.69 26.19 4.79
C LEU A 102 15.28 25.26 5.86
N ILE A 103 15.19 23.94 5.66
CA ILE A 103 15.77 22.93 6.56
C ILE A 103 17.30 23.08 6.60
N ASP A 104 17.93 23.23 5.43
CA ASP A 104 19.39 23.41 5.36
C ASP A 104 19.81 24.71 6.06
N ALA A 105 19.01 25.76 5.90
CA ALA A 105 19.23 27.05 6.55
C ALA A 105 18.94 27.05 8.06
N ARG A 106 18.50 25.93 8.67
CA ARG A 106 18.15 25.88 10.10
C ARG A 106 19.27 26.29 11.05
N THR A 107 20.50 26.06 10.65
CA THR A 107 21.69 26.42 11.44
C THR A 107 22.20 27.83 11.17
N GLU A 108 21.61 28.54 10.19
CA GLU A 108 21.98 29.91 9.87
C GLU A 108 21.51 30.86 10.98
N PRO A 109 22.38 31.79 11.45
CA PRO A 109 22.03 32.72 12.51
C PRO A 109 20.77 33.55 12.21
N SER A 110 20.54 33.86 10.93
CA SER A 110 19.43 34.72 10.50
C SER A 110 18.05 34.05 10.62
N THR A 111 17.96 32.72 10.50
CA THR A 111 16.69 31.97 10.57
C THR A 111 16.53 31.19 11.88
N ALA A 112 17.59 31.06 12.67
CA ALA A 112 17.62 30.28 13.90
C ALA A 112 16.51 30.66 14.90
N ALA A 113 16.14 31.94 14.98
CA ALA A 113 15.07 32.41 15.86
C ALA A 113 13.70 31.80 15.50
N LEU A 114 13.37 31.76 14.20
CA LEU A 114 12.13 31.16 13.70
C LEU A 114 12.12 29.64 13.94
N TRP A 115 13.25 28.98 13.63
CA TRP A 115 13.39 27.54 13.87
C TRP A 115 13.26 27.17 15.34
N THR A 116 13.88 27.95 16.24
CA THR A 116 13.76 27.76 17.69
C THR A 116 12.29 27.86 18.14
N LYS A 117 11.55 28.85 17.63
CA LYS A 117 10.12 29.02 17.91
C LYS A 117 9.31 27.80 17.45
N VAL A 118 9.51 27.36 16.20
CA VAL A 118 8.80 26.21 15.62
C VAL A 118 9.12 24.90 16.35
N ASP A 119 10.38 24.69 16.71
CA ASP A 119 10.82 23.48 17.43
C ASP A 119 10.17 23.35 18.81
N GLN A 120 9.95 24.48 19.49
CA GLN A 120 9.26 24.51 20.79
C GLN A 120 7.76 24.28 20.65
N LEU A 121 7.13 24.87 19.63
CA LEU A 121 5.68 24.78 19.43
C LEU A 121 5.25 23.39 18.92
N TYR A 122 6.07 22.74 18.11
CA TYR A 122 5.72 21.48 17.47
C TYR A 122 6.78 20.39 17.70
N PRO A 123 6.89 19.86 18.93
CA PRO A 123 7.79 18.74 19.21
C PRO A 123 7.31 17.47 18.48
N GLY A 124 8.25 16.75 17.86
CA GLY A 124 7.97 15.42 17.29
C GLY A 124 7.27 15.37 15.93
N ILE A 125 7.01 16.51 15.27
CA ILE A 125 6.63 16.53 13.84
C ILE A 125 7.88 16.53 12.94
N SER A 126 7.73 16.10 11.69
CA SER A 126 8.85 16.00 10.74
C SER A 126 9.45 17.37 10.38
N ASP A 127 10.73 17.40 10.02
CA ASP A 127 11.42 18.65 9.66
C ASP A 127 10.78 19.36 8.44
N LEU A 128 10.18 18.61 7.50
CA LEU A 128 9.42 19.21 6.40
C LEU A 128 8.16 19.92 6.88
N ARG A 129 7.45 19.36 7.87
CA ARG A 129 6.30 20.04 8.48
C ARG A 129 6.76 21.28 9.22
N LYS A 130 7.85 21.18 9.99
CA LYS A 130 8.44 22.34 10.68
C LYS A 130 8.88 23.43 9.71
N ALA A 131 9.49 23.07 8.58
CA ALA A 131 9.88 24.04 7.57
C ALA A 131 8.66 24.78 6.98
N GLU A 132 7.53 24.08 6.81
CA GLU A 132 6.29 24.72 6.36
C GLU A 132 5.73 25.68 7.43
N GLU A 133 5.81 25.32 8.71
CA GLU A 133 5.49 26.25 9.81
C GLU A 133 6.43 27.46 9.84
N VAL A 134 7.74 27.28 9.60
CA VAL A 134 8.70 28.39 9.51
C VAL A 134 8.31 29.34 8.37
N PHE A 135 7.91 28.78 7.21
CA PHE A 135 7.40 29.58 6.10
C PHE A 135 6.13 30.34 6.48
N ALA A 136 5.17 29.69 7.16
CA ALA A 136 3.94 30.32 7.61
C ALA A 136 4.17 31.41 8.67
N PHE A 137 5.10 31.21 9.61
CA PHE A 137 5.53 32.22 10.56
C PHE A 137 6.16 33.43 9.88
N ALA A 138 6.92 33.24 8.80
CA ALA A 138 7.48 34.35 8.04
C ALA A 138 6.40 35.16 7.30
N CYS A 139 5.22 34.58 7.03
CA CYS A 139 4.08 35.31 6.48
C CYS A 139 3.36 36.20 7.50
N GLU A 140 3.50 35.93 8.80
CA GLU A 140 2.79 36.67 9.87
C GLU A 140 3.11 38.17 9.88
N GLU A 141 4.32 38.54 9.48
CA GLU A 141 4.84 39.91 9.51
C GLU A 141 4.73 40.64 8.15
N ILE A 142 4.05 40.05 7.17
CA ILE A 142 3.85 40.71 5.86
C ILE A 142 2.96 41.94 6.01
N ASP A 143 3.51 43.09 5.60
CA ASP A 143 2.77 44.33 5.44
C ASP A 143 1.92 44.27 4.15
N PRO A 144 0.57 44.32 4.26
CA PRO A 144 -0.31 44.25 3.10
C PRO A 144 -0.22 45.46 2.15
N ASP A 145 0.29 46.60 2.63
CA ASP A 145 0.42 47.82 1.83
C ASP A 145 1.79 47.90 1.11
N ALA A 146 2.74 47.04 1.49
CA ALA A 146 4.05 46.96 0.88
C ALA A 146 4.02 46.03 -0.35
N HIS A 147 3.97 46.63 -1.55
CA HIS A 147 4.11 45.87 -2.79
C HIS A 147 5.48 45.18 -2.87
N ALA A 148 5.48 43.87 -3.09
CA ALA A 148 6.71 43.09 -3.09
C ALA A 148 7.50 43.28 -4.39
N ASN A 149 8.82 43.36 -4.30
CA ASN A 149 9.68 43.26 -5.47
C ASN A 149 9.75 41.79 -5.95
N THR A 150 8.81 41.42 -6.82
CA THR A 150 8.69 40.05 -7.35
C THR A 150 9.96 39.56 -8.04
N LEU A 151 10.78 40.46 -8.59
CA LEU A 151 12.08 40.12 -9.19
C LEU A 151 13.10 39.68 -8.15
N GLU A 152 13.13 40.32 -6.98
CA GLU A 152 13.98 39.90 -5.86
C GLU A 152 13.52 38.58 -5.27
N GLY A 153 12.20 38.39 -5.11
CA GLY A 153 11.63 37.08 -4.74
C GLY A 153 12.03 35.96 -5.70
N ALA A 154 11.92 36.19 -7.01
CA ALA A 154 12.31 35.21 -8.02
C ALA A 154 13.82 34.93 -8.02
N ARG A 155 14.64 35.96 -7.75
CA ARG A 155 16.10 35.80 -7.60
C ARG A 155 16.45 34.98 -6.36
N SER A 156 15.93 35.33 -5.20
CA SER A 156 16.12 34.59 -3.94
C SER A 156 15.66 33.13 -4.09
N PHE A 157 14.52 32.89 -4.75
CA PHE A 157 14.02 31.54 -5.01
C PHE A 157 14.98 30.74 -5.90
N ARG A 158 15.46 31.34 -6.99
CA ARG A 158 16.42 30.69 -7.88
C ARG A 158 17.73 30.36 -7.16
N GLU A 159 18.34 31.34 -6.50
CA GLU A 159 19.66 31.18 -5.86
C GLU A 159 19.64 30.18 -4.71
N THR A 160 18.61 30.23 -3.86
CA THR A 160 18.58 29.46 -2.61
C THR A 160 17.86 28.13 -2.74
N CYS A 161 16.80 28.03 -3.56
CA CYS A 161 15.99 26.82 -3.67
C CYS A 161 16.35 25.96 -4.88
N ILE A 162 16.59 26.58 -6.04
CA ILE A 162 16.83 25.84 -7.30
C ILE A 162 18.31 25.57 -7.51
N ASP A 163 19.13 26.61 -7.62
CA ASP A 163 20.56 26.51 -7.89
C ASP A 163 21.33 26.10 -6.64
N ARG A 164 20.79 26.42 -5.46
CA ARG A 164 21.40 26.20 -4.13
C ARG A 164 22.84 26.72 -4.08
N SER A 165 23.08 27.89 -4.68
CA SER A 165 24.40 28.52 -4.78
C SER A 165 24.89 29.08 -3.45
N ARG A 166 23.96 29.35 -2.52
CA ARG A 166 24.23 29.77 -1.14
C ARG A 166 23.07 29.37 -0.21
N PRO A 167 23.29 29.29 1.12
CA PRO A 167 22.22 29.07 2.09
C PRO A 167 21.17 30.17 2.08
N MET A 168 19.91 29.81 2.37
CA MET A 168 18.82 30.76 2.52
C MET A 168 19.02 31.62 3.76
N GLN A 169 18.91 32.95 3.62
CA GLN A 169 18.91 33.88 4.73
C GLN A 169 17.49 34.37 5.02
N ILE A 170 17.29 35.01 6.17
CA ILE A 170 15.98 35.57 6.53
C ILE A 170 15.42 36.55 5.48
N SER A 171 16.29 37.34 4.83
CA SER A 171 15.90 38.25 3.76
C SER A 171 15.37 37.51 2.54
N ASP A 172 15.95 36.35 2.21
CA ASP A 172 15.44 35.53 1.10
C ASP A 172 14.08 34.95 1.46
N LEU A 173 13.90 34.48 2.69
CA LEU A 173 12.61 33.98 3.15
C LEU A 173 11.53 35.06 3.06
N ILE A 174 11.84 36.29 3.51
CA ILE A 174 10.94 37.44 3.38
C ILE A 174 10.64 37.72 1.90
N ASN A 175 11.66 37.76 1.03
CA ASN A 175 11.44 37.96 -0.41
C ASN A 175 10.53 36.88 -1.02
N LEU A 176 10.68 35.61 -0.60
CA LEU A 176 9.86 34.49 -1.05
C LEU A 176 8.41 34.63 -0.57
N THR A 177 8.19 34.90 0.72
CA THR A 177 6.84 35.02 1.29
C THR A 177 6.12 36.25 0.74
N SER A 178 6.81 37.38 0.57
CA SER A 178 6.29 38.58 -0.08
C SER A 178 5.97 38.34 -1.56
N MET A 179 6.80 37.62 -2.31
CA MET A 179 6.50 37.23 -3.69
C MET A 179 5.25 36.35 -3.78
N VAL A 180 5.05 35.44 -2.84
CA VAL A 180 3.83 34.62 -2.77
C VAL A 180 2.61 35.50 -2.46
N ALA A 181 2.71 36.39 -1.46
CA ALA A 181 1.63 37.30 -1.08
C ALA A 181 1.22 38.22 -2.25
N GLU A 182 2.19 38.83 -2.93
CA GLU A 182 1.95 39.66 -4.12
C GLU A 182 1.26 38.84 -5.22
N GLY A 183 1.69 37.59 -5.44
CA GLY A 183 1.05 36.71 -6.41
C GLY A 183 -0.41 36.34 -6.09
N LEU A 184 -0.77 36.33 -4.80
CA LEU A 184 -2.15 36.17 -4.32
C LEU A 184 -2.95 37.49 -4.42
N HIS A 185 -2.27 38.65 -4.37
CA HIS A 185 -2.82 39.99 -4.54
C HIS A 185 -3.14 40.29 -6.02
N ASP A 186 -2.17 40.11 -6.91
CA ASP A 186 -2.29 40.43 -8.34
C ASP A 186 -2.96 39.33 -9.19
N ARG A 187 -3.26 38.17 -8.57
CA ARG A 187 -3.83 36.97 -9.20
C ARG A 187 -2.90 36.26 -10.20
N SER A 188 -1.60 36.52 -10.15
CA SER A 188 -0.59 35.81 -10.96
C SER A 188 -0.31 34.39 -10.47
N ARG A 189 -0.67 34.08 -9.21
CA ARG A 189 -0.48 32.75 -8.62
C ARG A 189 -1.82 32.07 -8.31
N SER A 190 -1.85 30.77 -8.53
CA SER A 190 -2.95 29.90 -8.11
C SER A 190 -2.40 28.61 -7.53
N GLN A 191 -3.21 27.89 -6.75
CA GLN A 191 -2.77 26.64 -6.13
C GLN A 191 -2.39 25.61 -7.21
N GLN A 192 -1.15 25.13 -7.17
CA GLN A 192 -0.63 24.10 -8.07
C GLN A 192 -0.49 22.73 -7.38
N ASN A 193 -0.42 22.71 -6.04
CA ASN A 193 -0.33 21.48 -5.26
C ASN A 193 -1.67 21.15 -4.58
N PHE A 194 -2.20 19.94 -4.83
CA PHE A 194 -3.51 19.47 -4.37
C PHE A 194 -3.38 18.21 -3.49
N PRO A 195 -3.14 18.34 -2.18
CA PRO A 195 -3.01 17.20 -1.29
C PRO A 195 -4.26 16.31 -1.26
N ALA A 196 -4.07 14.99 -1.39
CA ALA A 196 -5.16 14.02 -1.37
C ALA A 196 -5.90 13.96 -0.01
N SER A 197 -5.25 14.37 1.08
CA SER A 197 -5.82 14.56 2.41
C SER A 197 -5.13 15.71 3.12
N ASP A 198 -5.74 16.22 4.19
CA ASP A 198 -5.16 17.31 5.00
C ASP A 198 -3.79 16.96 5.58
N ASN A 199 -3.49 15.66 5.70
CA ASN A 199 -2.19 15.15 6.15
C ASN A 199 -1.29 14.67 5.00
N ALA A 200 -1.80 14.59 3.77
CA ALA A 200 -1.08 14.04 2.61
C ALA A 200 -0.07 15.02 2.01
N GLN A 201 -0.08 16.29 2.42
CA GLN A 201 0.80 17.35 1.94
C GLN A 201 2.29 17.06 2.19
N PHE A 202 2.58 16.14 3.12
CA PHE A 202 3.91 15.62 3.44
C PHE A 202 4.04 14.12 3.19
N LYS A 203 3.18 13.52 2.36
CA LYS A 203 3.61 12.32 1.66
C LYS A 203 4.71 12.79 0.73
N ILE A 204 5.95 12.60 1.20
CA ILE A 204 7.17 12.60 0.41
C ILE A 204 6.77 12.16 -1.01
N GLU A 205 7.00 12.95 -2.06
CA GLU A 205 7.22 12.29 -3.36
C GLU A 205 8.53 11.55 -3.15
N THR A 206 8.25 10.31 -2.74
CA THR A 206 9.04 9.14 -2.50
C THR A 206 10.31 9.36 -1.70
N ALA A 207 10.26 8.90 -0.43
CA ALA A 207 11.31 7.95 -0.01
C ALA A 207 11.47 7.00 -1.19
N PRO A 208 12.68 6.77 -1.72
CA PRO A 208 12.91 6.10 -3.01
C PRO A 208 11.90 4.99 -3.14
N ARG A 209 11.16 4.92 -4.25
CA ARG A 209 10.06 3.93 -4.37
C ARG A 209 10.73 2.59 -4.16
N THR A 210 10.62 2.04 -2.96
CA THR A 210 11.49 0.95 -2.50
C THR A 210 10.59 -0.23 -2.32
N SER A 211 10.97 -1.34 -2.94
CA SER A 211 10.29 -2.59 -2.71
C SER A 211 10.78 -3.18 -1.39
N GLU A 212 9.85 -3.62 -0.54
CA GLU A 212 10.14 -4.46 0.64
C GLU A 212 10.70 -5.84 0.23
N TYR A 213 10.47 -6.24 -1.02
CA TYR A 213 10.86 -7.53 -1.56
C TYR A 213 11.83 -7.39 -2.74
N PRO A 214 12.57 -8.46 -3.09
CA PRO A 214 13.36 -8.47 -4.32
C PRO A 214 12.50 -8.19 -5.56
N VAL A 215 13.02 -7.40 -6.50
CA VAL A 215 12.37 -7.13 -7.79
C VAL A 215 13.23 -7.70 -8.91
N TRP A 216 12.64 -8.54 -9.76
CA TRP A 216 13.36 -9.19 -10.85
C TRP A 216 13.49 -8.26 -12.07
N LEU A 217 14.71 -8.17 -12.61
CA LEU A 217 15.08 -7.22 -13.67
C LEU A 217 15.41 -7.94 -14.98
N ALA A 218 15.08 -7.28 -16.09
CA ALA A 218 15.37 -7.74 -17.43
C ALA A 218 16.61 -7.01 -18.00
N VAL A 219 17.79 -7.32 -17.46
CA VAL A 219 19.07 -6.70 -17.86
C VAL A 219 19.77 -7.53 -18.95
N PRO A 220 19.91 -7.01 -20.20
CA PRO A 220 20.65 -7.69 -21.25
C PRO A 220 22.10 -7.99 -20.88
N PRO A 221 22.73 -9.04 -21.45
CA PRO A 221 24.13 -9.38 -21.16
C PRO A 221 25.13 -8.24 -21.39
N ASP A 222 24.89 -7.42 -22.41
CA ASP A 222 25.80 -6.34 -22.83
C ASP A 222 25.67 -5.08 -21.96
N ASP A 223 24.53 -4.89 -21.29
CA ASP A 223 24.23 -3.68 -20.50
C ASP A 223 24.38 -3.90 -18.97
N ARG A 224 24.99 -5.01 -18.54
CA ARG A 224 25.15 -5.35 -17.12
C ARG A 224 25.86 -4.28 -16.31
N ASP A 225 26.88 -3.65 -16.89
CA ASP A 225 27.66 -2.63 -16.19
C ASP A 225 26.91 -1.29 -16.12
N LYS A 226 26.09 -0.97 -17.13
CA LYS A 226 25.19 0.19 -17.10
C LYS A 226 24.12 0.03 -16.03
N ALA A 227 23.52 -1.16 -15.93
CA ALA A 227 22.51 -1.45 -14.91
C ALA A 227 23.09 -1.38 -13.47
N ARG A 228 24.34 -1.81 -13.28
CA ARG A 228 25.04 -1.67 -11.98
C ARG A 228 25.29 -0.21 -11.63
N LEU A 229 25.70 0.58 -12.62
CA LEU A 229 25.96 2.01 -12.44
C LEU A 229 24.66 2.77 -12.12
N SER A 230 23.57 2.50 -12.84
CA SER A 230 22.29 3.19 -12.65
C SER A 230 21.67 2.86 -11.28
N ALA A 231 21.68 1.59 -10.87
CA ALA A 231 21.11 1.16 -9.60
C ALA A 231 21.91 1.66 -8.38
N GLY A 232 23.23 1.85 -8.53
CA GLY A 232 24.10 2.33 -7.47
C GLY A 232 24.26 1.36 -6.29
N ARG A 233 24.51 1.93 -5.10
CA ARG A 233 24.73 1.19 -3.85
C ARG A 233 23.59 1.46 -2.86
N LEU A 234 23.30 0.45 -2.05
CA LEU A 234 22.37 0.55 -0.92
C LEU A 234 23.02 1.35 0.23
N SER A 235 22.21 1.81 1.19
CA SER A 235 22.69 2.48 2.41
C SER A 235 23.68 1.62 3.23
N ASP A 236 23.58 0.30 3.10
CA ASP A 236 24.45 -0.71 3.72
C ASP A 236 25.75 -0.97 2.90
N GLY A 237 26.07 -0.13 1.91
CA GLY A 237 27.29 -0.23 1.08
C GLY A 237 27.31 -1.37 0.06
N ARG A 238 26.37 -2.32 0.13
CA ARG A 238 26.20 -3.41 -0.85
C ARG A 238 25.63 -2.90 -2.18
N ALA A 239 25.93 -3.60 -3.28
CA ALA A 239 25.34 -3.30 -4.59
C ALA A 239 23.81 -3.48 -4.56
N ALA A 240 23.08 -2.53 -5.13
CA ALA A 240 21.62 -2.52 -5.13
C ALA A 240 21.01 -3.65 -5.97
N ILE A 241 21.70 -4.10 -7.02
CA ILE A 241 21.33 -5.24 -7.85
C ILE A 241 22.33 -6.40 -7.72
N ALA A 242 21.86 -7.62 -7.86
CA ALA A 242 22.68 -8.83 -7.82
C ALA A 242 22.23 -9.87 -8.84
N TRP A 243 23.17 -10.71 -9.28
CA TRP A 243 22.91 -11.82 -10.18
C TRP A 243 22.49 -13.07 -9.41
N ASN A 244 21.39 -13.71 -9.81
CA ASN A 244 20.98 -15.01 -9.30
C ASN A 244 21.40 -16.12 -10.29
N LYS A 245 22.22 -17.08 -9.82
CA LYS A 245 22.75 -18.18 -10.63
C LYS A 245 21.69 -19.25 -10.97
N GLU A 246 20.74 -19.50 -10.08
CA GLU A 246 19.69 -20.51 -10.26
C GLU A 246 18.69 -20.06 -11.31
N GLU A 247 18.21 -18.83 -11.18
CA GLU A 247 17.21 -18.26 -12.09
C GLU A 247 17.82 -17.63 -13.34
N LYS A 248 19.15 -17.47 -13.38
CA LYS A 248 19.89 -16.77 -14.45
C LYS A 248 19.27 -15.39 -14.75
N LEU A 249 18.92 -14.65 -13.70
CA LEU A 249 18.28 -13.35 -13.75
C LEU A 249 18.92 -12.39 -12.77
N TRP A 250 18.86 -11.10 -13.09
CA TRP A 250 19.19 -10.02 -12.17
C TRP A 250 18.02 -9.74 -11.23
N PHE A 251 18.30 -9.40 -9.99
CA PHE A 251 17.31 -8.92 -9.04
C PHE A 251 17.82 -7.69 -8.29
N ALA A 252 16.92 -6.73 -8.07
CA ALA A 252 17.11 -5.63 -7.15
C ALA A 252 16.84 -6.11 -5.72
N ARG A 253 17.73 -5.75 -4.79
CA ARG A 253 17.56 -6.08 -3.37
C ARG A 253 16.44 -5.23 -2.75
N PRO A 254 15.83 -5.70 -1.64
CA PRO A 254 14.93 -4.89 -0.84
C PRO A 254 15.56 -3.55 -0.47
N GLY A 255 14.80 -2.46 -0.58
CA GLY A 255 15.31 -1.12 -0.33
C GLY A 255 16.08 -0.48 -1.49
N CYS A 256 16.14 -1.13 -2.66
CA CYS A 256 16.61 -0.48 -3.90
C CYS A 256 15.62 0.57 -4.37
N ASP A 257 16.14 1.73 -4.76
CA ASP A 257 15.38 2.79 -5.40
C ASP A 257 14.88 2.33 -6.78
N LEU A 258 13.56 2.12 -6.91
CA LEU A 258 12.95 1.62 -8.13
C LEU A 258 13.01 2.65 -9.26
N ASP A 259 13.12 3.94 -8.94
CA ASP A 259 13.11 5.00 -9.96
C ASP A 259 14.40 4.95 -10.79
N ARG A 260 15.52 4.52 -10.19
CA ARG A 260 16.84 4.33 -10.83
C ARG A 260 16.97 3.08 -11.71
N ILE A 261 16.02 2.16 -11.59
CA ILE A 261 16.02 0.87 -12.30
C ILE A 261 14.80 0.72 -13.21
N THR A 262 14.05 1.80 -13.45
CA THR A 262 12.83 1.83 -14.25
C THR A 262 13.05 1.23 -15.65
N ASP A 263 14.17 1.55 -16.30
CA ASP A 263 14.51 1.08 -17.65
C ASP A 263 14.74 -0.45 -17.72
N TRP A 264 15.06 -1.07 -16.58
CA TRP A 264 15.38 -2.50 -16.49
C TRP A 264 14.21 -3.34 -15.96
N LEU A 265 13.04 -2.73 -15.72
CA LEU A 265 11.84 -3.45 -15.30
C LEU A 265 11.28 -4.32 -16.44
N PRO A 266 10.65 -5.46 -16.13
CA PRO A 266 10.03 -6.30 -17.15
C PRO A 266 8.89 -5.54 -17.85
N ASP A 267 8.91 -5.50 -19.18
CA ASP A 267 7.90 -4.83 -19.99
C ASP A 267 6.77 -5.83 -20.30
N PRO A 268 5.54 -5.60 -19.79
CA PRO A 268 4.41 -6.51 -19.98
C PRO A 268 3.79 -6.43 -21.38
N SER A 269 4.22 -5.50 -22.24
CA SER A 269 3.74 -5.38 -23.61
C SER A 269 4.46 -6.31 -24.59
N ARG A 270 5.66 -6.79 -24.24
CA ARG A 270 6.47 -7.68 -25.08
C ARG A 270 5.83 -9.06 -25.21
N ARG A 271 5.98 -9.67 -26.39
CA ARG A 271 5.39 -10.96 -26.77
C ARG A 271 6.44 -11.83 -27.45
N ALA A 272 6.49 -13.10 -27.12
CA ALA A 272 7.37 -14.07 -27.73
C ALA A 272 7.00 -14.25 -29.21
N GLY A 273 7.97 -13.98 -30.09
CA GLY A 273 7.89 -14.24 -31.53
C GLY A 273 8.19 -15.69 -31.93
N GLY A 274 7.95 -16.66 -31.04
CA GLY A 274 8.25 -18.10 -31.22
C GLY A 274 9.56 -18.57 -30.56
N GLY A 275 9.70 -19.88 -30.34
CA GLY A 275 10.98 -20.54 -30.00
C GLY A 275 11.12 -21.14 -28.60
N ASP A 276 10.66 -20.45 -27.56
CA ASP A 276 10.50 -21.05 -26.23
C ASP A 276 9.04 -21.42 -26.00
N ALA A 277 8.77 -22.71 -25.88
CA ALA A 277 7.40 -23.23 -25.81
C ALA A 277 6.63 -22.72 -24.58
N GLU A 278 7.31 -22.53 -23.44
CA GLU A 278 6.65 -22.04 -22.22
C GLU A 278 6.28 -20.56 -22.34
N SER A 279 7.16 -19.74 -22.92
CA SER A 279 6.89 -18.32 -23.19
C SER A 279 5.79 -18.13 -24.24
N GLU A 280 5.85 -18.87 -25.35
CA GLU A 280 4.83 -18.83 -26.40
C GLU A 280 3.46 -19.26 -25.85
N PHE A 281 3.43 -20.32 -25.03
CA PHE A 281 2.19 -20.75 -24.39
C PHE A 281 1.64 -19.71 -23.41
N LEU A 282 2.50 -19.02 -22.64
CA LEU A 282 2.07 -17.94 -21.75
C LEU A 282 1.40 -16.80 -22.53
N ASP A 283 1.97 -16.41 -23.66
CA ASP A 283 1.42 -15.34 -24.51
C ASP A 283 0.06 -15.73 -25.08
N VAL A 284 -0.08 -16.95 -25.57
CA VAL A 284 -1.35 -17.48 -26.10
C VAL A 284 -2.42 -17.54 -25.00
N LEU A 285 -2.07 -17.98 -23.79
CA LEU A 285 -2.98 -17.99 -22.65
C LEU A 285 -3.42 -16.57 -22.28
N THR A 286 -2.49 -15.62 -22.29
CA THR A 286 -2.76 -14.21 -22.00
C THR A 286 -3.67 -13.60 -23.07
N GLN A 287 -3.44 -13.88 -24.35
CA GLN A 287 -4.29 -13.44 -25.47
C GLN A 287 -5.72 -13.99 -25.37
N ALA A 288 -5.85 -15.25 -24.92
CA ALA A 288 -7.13 -15.88 -24.64
C ALA A 288 -7.86 -15.29 -23.41
N GLY A 289 -7.21 -14.40 -22.66
CA GLY A 289 -7.76 -13.74 -21.48
C GLY A 289 -7.63 -14.56 -20.20
N LEU A 290 -6.73 -15.54 -20.15
CA LEU A 290 -6.38 -16.27 -18.93
C LEU A 290 -5.27 -15.51 -18.18
N VAL A 291 -5.46 -15.34 -16.88
CA VAL A 291 -4.50 -14.65 -15.99
C VAL A 291 -3.62 -15.71 -15.32
N VAL A 292 -2.48 -16.01 -15.92
CA VAL A 292 -1.48 -16.94 -15.37
C VAL A 292 -0.49 -16.16 -14.51
N LYS A 293 -0.38 -16.52 -13.23
CA LYS A 293 0.61 -15.91 -12.32
C LYS A 293 1.94 -16.64 -12.43
N GLY A 294 2.78 -16.18 -13.35
CA GLY A 294 4.13 -16.71 -13.61
C GLY A 294 4.22 -17.59 -14.86
N MET A 295 5.29 -18.39 -14.96
CA MET A 295 5.46 -19.30 -16.11
C MET A 295 4.40 -20.41 -16.06
N PRO A 296 3.81 -20.78 -17.21
CA PRO A 296 2.78 -21.80 -17.26
C PRO A 296 3.36 -23.17 -16.93
N VAL A 297 2.65 -23.97 -16.13
CA VAL A 297 3.10 -25.31 -15.75
C VAL A 297 2.74 -26.29 -16.87
N MET A 298 3.74 -26.73 -17.64
CA MET A 298 3.58 -27.62 -18.80
C MET A 298 3.93 -29.10 -18.49
N ASN A 299 3.48 -29.61 -17.34
CA ASN A 299 3.75 -30.99 -16.90
C ASN A 299 2.60 -31.98 -17.15
N GLY A 300 1.66 -31.64 -18.04
CA GLY A 300 0.45 -32.42 -18.31
C GLY A 300 -0.63 -32.36 -17.24
N SER A 301 -0.45 -31.57 -16.17
CA SER A 301 -1.48 -31.39 -15.13
C SER A 301 -2.43 -30.24 -15.46
N ARG A 302 -3.72 -30.44 -15.18
CA ARG A 302 -4.75 -29.41 -15.36
C ARG A 302 -4.58 -28.28 -14.35
N GLN A 303 -4.37 -27.06 -14.85
CA GLN A 303 -4.24 -25.85 -14.03
C GLN A 303 -5.49 -24.99 -14.14
N ARG A 304 -6.06 -24.58 -13.00
CA ARG A 304 -7.19 -23.65 -12.95
C ARG A 304 -6.71 -22.23 -12.65
N VAL A 305 -7.05 -21.30 -13.52
CA VAL A 305 -6.65 -19.89 -13.45
C VAL A 305 -7.86 -18.96 -13.52
N ALA A 306 -7.66 -17.73 -13.07
CA ALA A 306 -8.65 -16.66 -13.24
C ALA A 306 -8.63 -16.16 -14.68
N THR A 307 -9.72 -15.53 -15.11
CA THR A 307 -9.85 -14.87 -16.40
C THR A 307 -10.08 -13.37 -16.19
N VAL A 308 -9.86 -12.55 -17.23
CA VAL A 308 -10.04 -11.09 -17.15
C VAL A 308 -11.47 -10.70 -16.74
N ASN A 309 -12.48 -11.49 -17.10
CA ASN A 309 -13.89 -11.24 -16.80
C ASN A 309 -14.36 -11.85 -15.46
N ASP A 310 -13.47 -12.49 -14.70
CA ASP A 310 -13.86 -13.11 -13.42
C ASP A 310 -14.09 -12.09 -12.32
N LYS A 311 -15.25 -12.18 -11.67
CA LYS A 311 -15.51 -11.51 -10.38
C LYS A 311 -14.65 -12.15 -9.28
N HIS A 312 -14.26 -11.32 -8.30
CA HIS A 312 -13.31 -11.62 -7.22
C HIS A 312 -13.37 -13.08 -6.72
N GLY A 313 -12.28 -13.83 -6.89
CA GLY A 313 -12.10 -15.19 -6.35
C GLY A 313 -12.52 -16.36 -7.25
N LYS A 314 -13.14 -16.12 -8.42
CA LYS A 314 -13.48 -17.20 -9.37
C LYS A 314 -12.29 -17.58 -10.26
N LYS A 315 -12.23 -18.86 -10.64
CA LYS A 315 -11.22 -19.45 -11.52
C LYS A 315 -11.89 -20.11 -12.73
N SER A 316 -12.32 -19.29 -13.68
CA SER A 316 -13.11 -19.72 -14.84
C SER A 316 -12.25 -20.01 -16.08
N GLY A 317 -10.94 -20.12 -15.92
CA GLY A 317 -10.02 -20.59 -16.95
C GLY A 317 -9.36 -21.92 -16.57
N VAL A 318 -9.16 -22.80 -17.55
CA VAL A 318 -8.39 -24.05 -17.36
C VAL A 318 -7.39 -24.18 -18.50
N TYR A 319 -6.16 -24.58 -18.19
CA TYR A 319 -5.17 -24.96 -19.20
C TYR A 319 -4.43 -26.24 -18.83
N CYS A 320 -3.83 -26.87 -19.82
CA CYS A 320 -2.96 -28.03 -19.69
C CYS A 320 -1.88 -27.94 -20.77
N GLY A 321 -0.61 -27.94 -20.39
CA GLY A 321 0.52 -27.93 -21.33
C GLY A 321 1.36 -29.19 -21.21
N PHE A 322 1.99 -29.60 -22.31
CA PHE A 322 2.88 -30.74 -22.44
C PHE A 322 4.19 -30.28 -23.08
N LEU A 323 5.32 -30.67 -22.50
CA LEU A 323 6.65 -30.36 -23.04
C LEU A 323 7.24 -31.53 -23.85
N ASP A 324 6.61 -32.71 -23.83
CA ASP A 324 7.17 -33.94 -24.40
C ASP A 324 7.10 -33.95 -25.94
N ARG A 325 8.23 -34.32 -26.58
CA ARG A 325 8.45 -34.47 -28.04
C ARG A 325 8.17 -33.22 -28.88
N ARG A 326 6.93 -32.73 -28.90
CA ARG A 326 6.51 -31.48 -29.53
C ARG A 326 5.66 -30.72 -28.51
N PRO A 327 6.14 -29.58 -27.99
CA PRO A 327 5.39 -28.84 -27.00
C PRO A 327 4.02 -28.43 -27.52
N ALA A 328 2.99 -28.80 -26.77
CA ALA A 328 1.60 -28.60 -27.13
C ALA A 328 0.77 -28.39 -25.87
N GLY A 329 -0.40 -27.80 -26.02
CA GLY A 329 -1.28 -27.54 -24.90
C GLY A 329 -2.70 -27.30 -25.35
N TRP A 330 -3.59 -27.21 -24.37
CA TRP A 330 -4.95 -26.78 -24.61
C TRP A 330 -5.43 -25.91 -23.46
N PHE A 331 -6.36 -25.01 -23.77
CA PHE A 331 -6.97 -24.14 -22.78
C PHE A 331 -8.44 -23.88 -23.08
N ILE A 332 -9.16 -23.46 -22.05
CA ILE A 332 -10.57 -23.08 -22.13
C ILE A 332 -10.81 -21.86 -21.25
N ASN A 333 -11.48 -20.87 -21.82
CA ASN A 333 -11.99 -19.71 -21.11
C ASN A 333 -13.52 -19.82 -21.03
N TYR A 334 -14.05 -20.17 -19.86
CA TYR A 334 -15.50 -20.42 -19.70
C TYR A 334 -16.38 -19.16 -19.85
N HIS A 335 -15.80 -17.96 -19.96
CA HIS A 335 -16.57 -16.74 -20.26
C HIS A 335 -16.70 -16.46 -21.76
N ARG A 336 -15.81 -17.03 -22.58
CA ARG A 336 -15.82 -16.85 -24.04
C ARG A 336 -16.23 -18.12 -24.79
N ALA A 337 -16.29 -19.25 -24.10
CA ALA A 337 -16.68 -20.54 -24.67
C ALA A 337 -18.21 -20.67 -24.69
N ASP A 338 -18.77 -21.02 -25.86
CA ASP A 338 -20.21 -21.30 -26.01
C ASP A 338 -20.65 -22.60 -25.31
N SER A 339 -19.69 -23.51 -25.03
CA SER A 339 -19.94 -24.75 -24.32
C SER A 339 -18.73 -25.19 -23.48
N ALA A 340 -18.97 -25.94 -22.41
CA ALA A 340 -17.92 -26.48 -21.53
C ALA A 340 -16.94 -27.47 -22.21
N LYS A 341 -17.22 -27.84 -23.46
CA LYS A 341 -16.38 -28.71 -24.32
C LYS A 341 -15.57 -27.93 -25.37
N ASP A 342 -15.77 -26.62 -25.50
CA ASP A 342 -15.06 -25.80 -26.49
C ASP A 342 -13.66 -25.46 -26.00
N VAL A 343 -12.69 -26.26 -26.45
CA VAL A 343 -11.30 -26.24 -26.01
C VAL A 343 -10.42 -25.78 -27.16
N THR A 344 -9.65 -24.73 -26.93
CA THR A 344 -8.66 -24.24 -27.90
C THR A 344 -7.38 -25.05 -27.74
N ASN A 345 -6.94 -25.72 -28.80
CA ASN A 345 -5.66 -26.43 -28.85
C ASN A 345 -4.57 -25.50 -29.36
N TRP A 346 -3.39 -25.60 -28.77
CA TRP A 346 -2.18 -24.88 -29.15
C TRP A 346 -1.03 -25.85 -29.36
N VAL A 347 -0.19 -25.57 -30.35
CA VAL A 347 1.04 -26.29 -30.66
C VAL A 347 2.13 -25.27 -30.85
N ALA A 348 3.31 -25.50 -30.28
CA ALA A 348 4.43 -24.57 -30.43
C ALA A 348 4.78 -24.37 -31.90
N THR A 349 4.88 -23.10 -32.30
CA THR A 349 5.17 -22.66 -33.66
C THR A 349 6.60 -23.04 -34.06
N GLY A 350 7.53 -23.01 -33.09
CA GLY A 350 8.96 -23.22 -33.32
C GLY A 350 9.61 -22.00 -34.01
N GLY A 351 10.90 -21.79 -33.77
CA GLY A 351 11.67 -20.64 -34.31
C GLY A 351 12.72 -20.11 -33.33
N GLU A 352 13.50 -19.10 -33.73
CA GLU A 352 14.36 -18.35 -32.80
C GLU A 352 13.58 -17.16 -32.23
N SER A 353 13.41 -17.10 -30.91
CA SER A 353 12.87 -15.91 -30.23
C SER A 353 13.94 -14.86 -30.06
N ASP A 354 13.52 -13.59 -30.13
CA ASP A 354 14.30 -12.46 -29.61
C ASP A 354 14.77 -12.75 -28.17
N PRO A 355 16.11 -12.83 -27.92
CA PRO A 355 16.68 -13.04 -26.60
C PRO A 355 16.23 -12.02 -25.56
N ILE A 356 15.99 -10.76 -25.96
CA ILE A 356 15.60 -9.69 -25.04
C ILE A 356 14.16 -9.91 -24.58
N THR A 357 13.24 -10.18 -25.51
CA THR A 357 11.84 -10.44 -25.17
C THR A 357 11.66 -11.63 -24.23
N ARG A 358 12.42 -12.72 -24.44
CA ARG A 358 12.45 -13.85 -23.49
C ARG A 358 12.86 -13.43 -22.08
N LEU A 359 13.84 -12.54 -21.97
CA LEU A 359 14.33 -12.05 -20.70
C LEU A 359 13.26 -11.27 -19.93
N HIS A 360 12.54 -10.37 -20.59
CA HIS A 360 11.43 -9.62 -19.97
C HIS A 360 10.29 -10.54 -19.53
N ILE A 361 9.90 -11.50 -20.36
CA ILE A 361 8.85 -12.48 -20.03
C ILE A 361 9.26 -13.29 -18.79
N ARG A 362 10.49 -13.81 -18.77
CA ARG A 362 11.00 -14.60 -17.64
C ARG A 362 11.07 -13.80 -16.35
N ALA A 363 11.57 -12.56 -16.40
CA ALA A 363 11.64 -11.68 -15.24
C ALA A 363 10.24 -11.35 -14.69
N GLY A 364 9.29 -10.98 -15.56
CA GLY A 364 7.90 -10.71 -15.16
C GLY A 364 7.19 -11.95 -14.61
N ALA A 365 7.41 -13.11 -15.23
CA ALA A 365 6.83 -14.36 -14.78
C ALA A 365 7.37 -14.79 -13.40
N LYS A 366 8.67 -14.62 -13.15
CA LYS A 366 9.27 -14.91 -11.85
C LYS A 366 8.70 -14.02 -10.76
N GLN A 367 8.57 -12.72 -11.03
CA GLN A 367 7.94 -11.77 -10.13
C GLN A 367 6.51 -12.20 -9.76
N ALA A 368 5.69 -12.52 -10.77
CA ALA A 368 4.30 -12.95 -10.56
C ALA A 368 4.18 -14.26 -9.76
N GLN A 369 5.13 -15.19 -9.92
CA GLN A 369 5.16 -16.44 -9.17
C GLN A 369 5.41 -16.19 -7.67
N GLU A 370 6.38 -15.32 -7.34
CA GLU A 370 6.73 -14.98 -5.95
C GLU A 370 5.62 -14.20 -5.26
N ASP A 371 5.02 -13.22 -5.95
CA ASP A 371 3.89 -12.46 -5.42
C ASP A 371 2.70 -13.37 -5.16
N ALA A 372 2.42 -14.32 -6.06
CA ALA A 372 1.38 -15.32 -5.84
C ALA A 372 1.69 -16.25 -4.65
N ALA A 373 2.95 -16.61 -4.41
CA ALA A 373 3.36 -17.42 -3.27
C ALA A 373 3.17 -16.64 -1.95
N ARG A 374 3.49 -15.34 -1.97
CA ARG A 374 3.30 -14.44 -0.83
C ARG A 374 1.83 -14.26 -0.49
N ASP A 375 0.98 -13.99 -1.49
CA ASP A 375 -0.47 -13.89 -1.32
C ASP A 375 -1.07 -15.15 -0.66
N ARG A 376 -0.60 -16.32 -1.11
CA ARG A 376 -0.98 -17.62 -0.52
C ARG A 376 -0.54 -17.72 0.93
N ALA A 377 0.71 -17.37 1.24
CA ALA A 377 1.25 -17.43 2.59
C ALA A 377 0.48 -16.50 3.55
N VAL A 378 0.17 -15.26 3.14
CA VAL A 378 -0.62 -14.32 3.93
C VAL A 378 -2.03 -14.86 4.18
N THR A 379 -2.66 -15.41 3.15
CA THR A 379 -4.00 -16.02 3.28
C THR A 379 -3.97 -17.20 4.25
N TYR A 380 -3.00 -18.09 4.13
CA TYR A 380 -2.84 -19.24 5.02
C TYR A 380 -2.55 -18.81 6.47
N ALA A 381 -1.72 -17.77 6.68
CA ALA A 381 -1.45 -17.23 8.01
C ALA A 381 -2.73 -16.66 8.66
N LYS A 382 -3.52 -15.88 7.91
CA LYS A 382 -4.81 -15.33 8.37
C LYS A 382 -5.80 -16.45 8.72
N GLN A 383 -5.95 -17.45 7.84
CA GLN A 383 -6.82 -18.60 8.07
C GLN A 383 -6.37 -19.43 9.28
N THR A 384 -5.06 -19.64 9.43
CA THR A 384 -4.48 -20.37 10.57
C THR A 384 -4.77 -19.63 11.88
N LEU A 385 -4.59 -18.31 11.93
CA LEU A 385 -4.86 -17.51 13.12
C LEU A 385 -6.36 -17.52 13.49
N ALA A 386 -7.24 -17.39 12.50
CA ALA A 386 -8.69 -17.46 12.71
C ALA A 386 -9.13 -18.83 13.23
N ALA A 387 -8.59 -19.90 12.64
CA ALA A 387 -8.86 -21.27 13.08
C ALA A 387 -8.33 -21.53 14.50
N LYS A 388 -7.13 -21.02 14.84
CA LYS A 388 -6.57 -21.11 16.19
C LYS A 388 -7.45 -20.40 17.22
N ARG A 389 -7.90 -19.17 16.94
CA ARG A 389 -8.84 -18.42 17.81
C ARG A 389 -10.18 -19.11 17.99
N LEU A 390 -10.69 -19.81 16.97
CA LEU A 390 -11.89 -20.62 17.09
C LEU A 390 -11.66 -21.82 17.99
N TYR A 391 -10.55 -22.54 17.75
CA TYR A 391 -10.16 -23.68 18.56
C TYR A 391 -9.98 -23.30 20.03
N ASP A 392 -9.25 -22.23 20.33
CA ASP A 392 -8.95 -21.79 21.70
C ASP A 392 -10.18 -21.42 22.53
N ARG A 393 -11.30 -21.04 21.89
CA ARG A 393 -12.57 -20.72 22.55
C ARG A 393 -13.46 -21.94 22.86
N LEU A 394 -13.15 -23.10 22.29
CA LEU A 394 -13.98 -24.28 22.50
C LEU A 394 -13.64 -24.96 23.84
N PRO A 395 -14.64 -25.44 24.60
CA PRO A 395 -14.39 -26.24 25.78
C PRO A 395 -13.78 -27.61 25.41
N ALA A 396 -13.14 -28.24 26.41
CA ALA A 396 -12.73 -29.64 26.31
C ALA A 396 -13.94 -30.54 26.03
N ALA A 397 -13.74 -31.63 25.30
CA ALA A 397 -14.81 -32.57 25.02
C ALA A 397 -15.27 -33.32 26.27
N ASP A 398 -16.58 -33.57 26.37
CA ASP A 398 -17.17 -34.36 27.44
C ASP A 398 -16.64 -35.82 27.37
N PRO A 399 -16.07 -36.36 28.47
CA PRO A 399 -15.67 -37.76 28.57
C PRO A 399 -16.78 -38.76 28.23
N ALA A 400 -18.04 -38.42 28.47
CA ALA A 400 -19.21 -39.26 28.18
C ALA A 400 -19.75 -39.10 26.75
N HIS A 401 -19.04 -38.38 25.87
CA HIS A 401 -19.52 -38.14 24.51
C HIS A 401 -19.73 -39.46 23.72
N PRO A 402 -20.92 -39.70 23.11
CA PRO A 402 -21.28 -40.99 22.50
C PRO A 402 -20.29 -41.53 21.48
N TYR A 403 -19.64 -40.64 20.73
CA TYR A 403 -18.62 -41.03 19.75
C TYR A 403 -17.31 -41.51 20.40
N LEU A 404 -16.84 -40.85 21.47
CA LEU A 404 -15.58 -41.19 22.15
C LEU A 404 -15.73 -42.54 22.85
N VAL A 405 -16.84 -42.74 23.56
CA VAL A 405 -17.19 -44.00 24.22
C VAL A 405 -17.28 -45.14 23.18
N ARG A 406 -18.01 -44.95 22.08
CA ARG A 406 -18.14 -45.97 21.02
C ARG A 406 -16.81 -46.31 20.35
N LYS A 407 -15.88 -45.37 20.27
CA LYS A 407 -14.56 -45.57 19.64
C LYS A 407 -13.46 -45.94 20.62
N GLY A 408 -13.74 -45.96 21.93
CA GLY A 408 -12.75 -46.25 22.98
C GLY A 408 -11.59 -45.26 23.01
N ILE A 409 -11.81 -44.00 22.59
CA ILE A 409 -10.75 -42.99 22.54
C ILE A 409 -10.78 -42.21 23.87
N PRO A 410 -9.69 -42.20 24.65
CA PRO A 410 -9.62 -41.41 25.88
C PRO A 410 -9.70 -39.91 25.55
N PRO A 411 -10.47 -39.12 26.30
CA PRO A 411 -10.59 -37.68 26.07
C PRO A 411 -9.24 -37.01 26.39
N THR A 412 -8.53 -36.56 25.36
CA THR A 412 -7.32 -35.75 25.52
C THR A 412 -7.68 -34.26 25.56
N PRO A 413 -6.90 -33.40 26.25
CA PRO A 413 -7.14 -31.95 26.30
C PRO A 413 -7.21 -31.28 24.92
N ASP A 414 -6.62 -31.91 23.90
CA ASP A 414 -6.62 -31.42 22.52
C ASP A 414 -7.93 -31.69 21.75
N ILE A 415 -8.82 -32.53 22.28
CA ILE A 415 -10.12 -32.78 21.67
C ILE A 415 -11.11 -31.81 22.29
N ARG A 416 -11.64 -30.91 21.45
CA ARG A 416 -12.59 -29.89 21.89
C ARG A 416 -13.99 -30.17 21.35
N GLN A 417 -15.01 -29.56 21.95
CA GLN A 417 -16.41 -29.77 21.57
C GLN A 417 -17.13 -28.44 21.29
N THR A 418 -17.90 -28.41 20.20
CA THR A 418 -18.77 -27.28 19.88
C THR A 418 -20.06 -27.32 20.69
N ARG A 419 -20.75 -26.18 20.82
CA ARG A 419 -22.06 -26.08 21.49
C ARG A 419 -23.12 -27.02 20.88
N ASN A 420 -22.95 -27.41 19.62
CA ASN A 420 -23.88 -28.30 18.91
C ASN A 420 -23.52 -29.80 19.06
N GLY A 421 -22.58 -30.14 19.95
CA GLY A 421 -22.15 -31.52 20.18
C GLY A 421 -21.18 -32.08 19.14
N ALA A 422 -20.70 -31.29 18.17
CA ALA A 422 -19.66 -31.77 17.24
C ALA A 422 -18.27 -31.70 17.87
N LEU A 423 -17.48 -32.77 17.72
CA LEU A 423 -16.08 -32.86 18.14
C LEU A 423 -15.15 -32.16 17.15
N VAL A 424 -14.13 -31.50 17.68
CA VAL A 424 -13.13 -30.72 16.95
C VAL A 424 -11.76 -31.29 17.31
N VAL A 425 -11.09 -31.87 16.31
CA VAL A 425 -9.79 -32.54 16.48
C VAL A 425 -8.75 -31.78 15.64
N PRO A 426 -7.69 -31.23 16.26
CA PRO A 426 -6.60 -30.59 15.53
C PRO A 426 -5.81 -31.61 14.72
N PHE A 427 -5.55 -31.32 13.44
CA PHE A 427 -4.70 -32.15 12.61
C PHE A 427 -3.24 -31.70 12.75
N LEU A 428 -2.44 -32.49 13.44
CA LEU A 428 -1.01 -32.30 13.60
C LEU A 428 -0.27 -33.19 12.60
N MET A 429 0.42 -32.60 11.63
CA MET A 429 1.36 -33.36 10.81
C MET A 429 2.55 -33.76 11.70
N PRO A 430 2.96 -35.05 11.69
CA PRO A 430 4.11 -35.48 12.48
C PRO A 430 5.35 -34.73 12.01
N ARG A 431 5.90 -33.89 12.88
CA ARG A 431 7.26 -33.36 12.76
C ARG A 431 8.19 -34.55 12.85
N GLU A 432 9.10 -34.74 11.89
CA GLU A 432 10.12 -35.81 11.92
C GLU A 432 10.69 -35.96 13.33
N ARG A 433 10.18 -36.94 14.07
CA ARG A 433 10.72 -37.37 15.35
C ARG A 433 11.02 -38.85 15.18
N SER A 434 12.32 -39.09 15.15
CA SER A 434 12.97 -40.38 15.23
C SER A 434 12.15 -41.43 15.99
N ARG A 435 11.88 -42.54 15.28
CA ARG A 435 11.82 -43.95 15.70
C ARG A 435 11.20 -44.31 17.07
N ARG A 436 10.27 -45.28 16.99
CA ARG A 436 9.58 -46.08 18.02
C ARG A 436 8.39 -45.41 18.72
N CYS A 437 7.18 -45.71 18.21
CA CYS A 437 6.29 -46.60 18.95
C CYS A 437 5.24 -47.18 17.98
N SER A 438 5.25 -48.50 17.88
CA SER A 438 4.36 -49.32 17.08
C SER A 438 3.14 -49.69 17.92
N THR A 439 1.96 -49.20 17.57
CA THR A 439 0.72 -49.93 17.86
C THR A 439 -0.31 -49.71 16.75
N SER A 440 -0.78 -50.84 16.24
CA SER A 440 -1.69 -51.08 15.13
C SER A 440 -3.04 -50.39 15.25
N LEU A 441 -3.45 -49.70 14.17
CA LEU A 441 -4.86 -49.44 13.84
C LEU A 441 -5.14 -49.93 12.40
N PRO A 442 -6.29 -50.58 12.15
CA PRO A 442 -6.52 -51.31 10.92
C PRO A 442 -6.78 -50.39 9.72
N ARG A 443 -6.32 -50.89 8.58
CA ARG A 443 -6.32 -50.30 7.24
C ARG A 443 -7.75 -50.02 6.76
N VAL A 444 -8.21 -48.77 6.85
CA VAL A 444 -9.40 -48.32 6.12
C VAL A 444 -8.94 -47.66 4.82
N ARG A 445 -9.28 -48.30 3.70
CA ARG A 445 -9.10 -47.76 2.35
C ARG A 445 -9.81 -46.41 2.23
N SER A 446 -9.07 -45.35 1.93
CA SER A 446 -9.63 -44.11 1.39
C SER A 446 -8.91 -43.77 0.09
N SER A 447 -9.70 -43.36 -0.89
CA SER A 447 -9.32 -43.01 -2.24
C SER A 447 -8.27 -41.89 -2.27
N SER A 448 -7.21 -42.15 -3.03
CA SER A 448 -6.07 -41.27 -3.26
C SER A 448 -6.49 -39.93 -3.87
N SER A 449 -6.26 -38.83 -3.16
CA SER A 449 -5.98 -37.52 -3.75
C SER A 449 -4.53 -37.14 -3.41
N ARG A 450 -3.66 -37.19 -4.44
CA ARG A 450 -2.24 -36.82 -4.39
C ARG A 450 -2.13 -35.28 -4.38
N MET A 451 -1.42 -34.69 -3.41
CA MET A 451 -1.04 -33.27 -3.37
C MET A 451 0.40 -33.13 -2.81
N PRO A 452 1.13 -32.06 -3.19
CA PRO A 452 2.57 -32.07 -3.42
C PRO A 452 3.44 -31.86 -2.17
N PRO A 453 4.74 -32.19 -2.23
CA PRO A 453 5.65 -32.08 -1.10
C PRO A 453 6.21 -30.66 -1.05
N ASN A 454 5.78 -29.84 -0.08
CA ASN A 454 6.68 -28.79 0.41
C ASN A 454 6.43 -28.45 1.88
N LYS A 455 7.55 -28.33 2.59
CA LYS A 455 7.65 -28.35 4.05
C LYS A 455 7.25 -26.99 4.64
N SER A 456 6.07 -26.90 5.23
CA SER A 456 5.75 -25.93 6.29
C SER A 456 4.52 -26.42 7.06
N ILE A 457 4.45 -26.12 8.36
CA ILE A 457 3.36 -26.52 9.25
C ILE A 457 2.05 -25.89 8.74
N SER A 458 1.28 -26.66 7.98
CA SER A 458 -0.03 -26.26 7.48
C SER A 458 -1.12 -26.92 8.32
N TRP A 459 -1.85 -26.12 9.08
CA TRP A 459 -3.05 -26.55 9.80
C TRP A 459 -4.21 -26.68 8.82
N TRP A 460 -4.36 -27.84 8.17
CA TRP A 460 -5.52 -28.13 7.34
C TRP A 460 -6.64 -28.73 8.19
N TRP A 461 -7.79 -28.06 8.23
CA TRP A 461 -9.00 -28.55 8.87
C TRP A 461 -9.86 -29.33 7.87
N ALA A 462 -9.98 -30.64 8.05
CA ALA A 462 -11.07 -31.40 7.48
C ALA A 462 -12.22 -31.46 8.50
N ALA A 463 -13.15 -30.50 8.45
CA ALA A 463 -14.36 -30.57 9.24
C ALA A 463 -15.28 -31.66 8.66
N ARG A 464 -15.10 -32.91 9.09
CA ARG A 464 -16.09 -33.95 8.82
C ARG A 464 -17.18 -33.83 9.88
N SER A 465 -18.30 -33.24 9.50
CA SER A 465 -19.53 -33.29 10.30
C SER A 465 -19.99 -34.75 10.37
N ILE A 466 -19.67 -35.45 11.46
CA ILE A 466 -20.22 -36.77 11.73
C ILE A 466 -21.54 -36.54 12.46
N ARG A 467 -22.61 -36.25 11.72
CA ARG A 467 -23.97 -36.25 12.28
C ARG A 467 -24.42 -37.69 12.45
N SER A 468 -24.84 -38.03 13.66
CA SER A 468 -25.62 -39.24 13.93
C SER A 468 -27.05 -39.03 13.39
N THR A 469 -27.38 -39.65 12.26
CA THR A 469 -28.77 -39.86 11.85
C THR A 469 -29.41 -40.92 12.77
N PRO A 470 -30.60 -40.67 13.36
CA PRO A 470 -31.29 -41.69 14.13
C PRO A 470 -31.96 -42.68 13.18
N SER A 471 -31.54 -43.95 13.24
CA SER A 471 -32.22 -45.06 12.59
C SER A 471 -33.54 -45.34 13.31
N CYS A 472 -34.62 -45.49 12.54
CA CYS A 472 -35.95 -45.89 12.97
C CYS A 472 -35.92 -47.10 13.93
N MET A 473 -36.66 -46.99 15.04
CA MET A 473 -37.05 -48.14 15.85
C MET A 473 -38.15 -48.96 15.14
N PRO A 474 -38.13 -50.30 15.24
CA PRO A 474 -39.21 -51.13 14.73
C PRO A 474 -40.44 -51.08 15.66
N ARG A 475 -41.62 -50.87 15.07
CA ARG A 475 -42.94 -50.97 15.72
C ARG A 475 -43.16 -52.38 16.26
N ALA A 476 -43.53 -52.48 17.54
CA ALA A 476 -44.13 -53.68 18.11
C ALA A 476 -45.57 -53.85 17.57
N MET A 477 -45.88 -55.04 17.06
CA MET A 477 -47.24 -55.51 16.75
C MET A 477 -47.74 -56.38 17.92
N PRO A 478 -48.99 -56.24 18.38
CA PRO A 478 -49.57 -57.17 19.34
C PRO A 478 -50.15 -58.39 18.61
N ARG A 479 -49.85 -59.61 19.09
CA ARG A 479 -50.62 -60.81 18.73
C ARG A 479 -51.54 -61.18 19.88
N ARG A 480 -52.84 -61.22 19.56
CA ARG A 480 -53.95 -61.76 20.35
C ARG A 480 -53.82 -63.27 20.51
N ALA A 481 -54.44 -63.76 21.58
CA ALA A 481 -54.68 -65.15 21.93
C ALA A 481 -55.40 -65.94 20.83
N ALA A 482 -54.93 -67.17 20.58
CA ALA A 482 -55.62 -68.44 20.82
C ALA A 482 -54.60 -69.57 20.58
#